data_AF-A0A2N7YRF3-F1
#
_entry.id   AF-A0A2N7YRF3-F1
#
_cell.length_a   1.000
_cell.length_b   1.000
_cell.length_c   1.000
_cell.angle_alpha   90.00
_cell.angle_beta   90.00
_cell.angle_gamma   90.00
#
_symmetry.space_group_name_H-M   'P 1'
#
loop_
_entity.id
_entity.type
_entity.pdbx_description
1 polymer ?
#
loop_
_entity_poly.entity_id
_entity_poly.type
_entity_poly.pdbx_seq_one_letter_code
_entity_poly.pdbx_strand_id
1 'polypeptide(L)' 'RVTGFDTPYPHSLEWAYFPGPVRIGEALKKIMKDA' A
#
# COMPACT_ATOMS: atom_id res chain seq x y z
N ARG A 1 7.72 -1.91 -4.13
CA ARG A 1 7.19 -2.84 -3.10
C ARG A 1 5.99 -2.20 -2.43
N VAL A 2 4.94 -2.96 -2.15
CA VAL A 2 3.73 -2.48 -1.45
C VAL A 2 3.61 -3.26 -0.15
N THR A 3 3.89 -2.62 0.98
CA THR A 3 3.94 -3.22 2.33
C THR A 3 3.24 -2.30 3.35
N GLY A 4 3.09 -2.78 4.59
CA GLY A 4 2.80 -1.90 5.74
C GLY A 4 3.88 -0.82 5.92
N PHE A 5 3.58 0.17 6.74
CA PHE A 5 4.52 1.24 7.10
C PHE A 5 5.48 0.78 8.20
N ASP A 6 6.63 1.42 8.33
CA ASP A 6 7.58 1.16 9.42
C ASP A 6 7.12 1.87 10.71
N THR A 7 5.88 1.57 11.12
CA THR A 7 5.24 2.06 12.35
C THR A 7 4.49 0.91 13.00
N PRO A 8 4.30 0.90 14.33
CA PRO A 8 3.45 -0.10 14.99
C PRO A 8 2.04 -0.14 14.36
N TYR A 9 1.43 -1.32 14.35
CA TYR A 9 0.10 -1.50 13.76
C TYR A 9 -0.96 -0.72 14.56
N PRO A 10 -1.64 0.26 13.96
CA PRO A 10 -2.59 1.10 14.68
C PRO A 10 -3.96 0.42 14.78
N HIS A 11 -4.63 0.57 15.91
CA HIS A 11 -5.98 0.01 16.10
C HIS A 11 -7.04 0.75 15.25
N SER A 12 -7.10 2.08 15.34
CA SER A 12 -8.12 2.89 14.66
C SER A 12 -7.82 3.16 13.17
N LEU A 13 -6.56 3.00 12.75
CA LEU A 13 -6.08 3.33 11.40
C LEU A 13 -5.69 2.10 10.58
N GLU A 14 -6.25 0.93 10.93
CA GLU A 14 -5.98 -0.34 10.27
C GLU A 14 -6.11 -0.24 8.73
N TRP A 15 -7.16 0.39 8.22
CA TRP A 15 -7.40 0.52 6.78
C TRP A 15 -6.41 1.44 6.05
N ALA A 16 -5.85 2.43 6.74
CA ALA A 16 -4.81 3.28 6.18
C ALA A 16 -3.45 2.55 6.16
N TYR A 17 -3.17 1.76 7.21
CA TYR A 17 -1.93 1.02 7.35
C TYR A 17 -1.86 -0.20 6.40
N PHE A 18 -2.97 -0.94 6.28
CA PHE A 18 -3.06 -2.15 5.46
C PHE A 18 -2.81 -1.84 3.97
N PRO A 19 -1.98 -2.64 3.28
CA PRO A 19 -1.76 -2.49 1.83
C PRO A 19 -2.97 -3.02 1.03
N GLY A 20 -4.07 -2.27 1.06
CA GLY A 20 -5.30 -2.63 0.36
C GLY A 20 -5.24 -2.52 -1.17
N PRO A 21 -6.33 -2.91 -1.87
CA PRO A 21 -6.39 -2.99 -3.33
C PRO A 21 -6.00 -1.71 -4.06
N VAL A 22 -6.32 -0.54 -3.49
CA VAL A 22 -5.95 0.77 -4.05
C VAL A 22 -4.43 0.92 -4.13
N ARG A 23 -3.72 0.71 -3.02
CA ARG A 23 -2.25 0.85 -2.94
C ARG A 23 -1.54 -0.16 -3.85
N ILE A 24 -2.09 -1.37 -3.94
CA ILE A 24 -1.57 -2.41 -4.85
C ILE A 24 -1.77 -1.99 -6.31
N GLY A 25 -2.97 -1.54 -6.68
CA GLY A 25 -3.30 -1.13 -8.05
C GLY A 25 -2.48 0.06 -8.54
N GLU A 26 -2.20 1.03 -7.67
CA GLU A 26 -1.31 2.15 -7.99
C GLU A 26 0.11 1.70 -8.31
N ALA A 27 0.66 0.78 -7.51
CA ALA A 27 2.00 0.25 -7.75
C ALA A 27 2.09 -0.55 -9.05
N LEU A 28 1.07 -1.36 -9.37
CA LEU A 28 0.99 -2.07 -10.65
C LEU A 28 0.95 -1.10 -11.84
N LYS A 29 0.07 -0.09 -11.77
CA LYS A 29 -0.01 0.95 -12.82
C LYS A 29 1.30 1.69 -13.00
N LYS A 30 2.04 1.96 -11.92
CA LYS A 30 3.35 2.62 -11.99
C LYS A 30 4.36 1.76 -12.75
N ILE A 31 4.52 0.50 -12.36
CA ILE A 31 5.49 -0.41 -13.00
C ILE A 31 5.16 -0.63 -14.48
N MET A 32 3.88 -0.74 -14.84
CA MET A 32 3.47 -0.92 -16.23
C MET A 32 3.66 0.34 -17.10
N LYS A 33 3.73 1.54 -16.50
CA LYS A 33 4.00 2.79 -17.22
C LYS A 33 5.48 3.08 -17.41
N ASP A 34 6.30 2.64 -16.46
CA ASP A 34 7.75 2.82 -16.48
C ASP A 34 8.47 1.73 -17.32
N ALA A 35 7.71 0.88 -18.02
CA ALA A 35 8.19 -0.23 -18.86
C ALA A 35 8.30 0.14 -20.34
#